data_AF-A0A7C4BVS1-F1
#
_entry.id   AF-A0A7C4BVS1-F1
#
_cell.length_a   1.000
_cell.length_b   1.000
_cell.length_c   1.000
_cell.angle_alpha   90.00
_cell.angle_beta   90.00
_cell.angle_gamma   90.00
#
_symmetry.space_group_name_H-M   'P 1'
#
loop_
_entity.id
_entity.type
_entity.pdbx_description
1 polymer ?
#
loop_
_entity_poly.entity_id
_entity_poly.type
_entity_poly.pdbx_seq_one_letter_code
_entity_poly.pdbx_strand_id
1 'polypeptide(L)'
;MRDDCQDEGLDCRSCIECAARDLATVCQQLDGKAAEAIFLRLHTRRACRTMAAEFRACFEKQAELVRLETVQEIIASRMAQCA
;
A
#
# COMPACT_ATOMS: atom_id res chain seq x y z
N MET A 1 -25.47 14.00 -2.46
CA MET A 1 -24.97 12.87 -1.65
C MET A 1 -23.47 13.08 -1.50
N ARG A 2 -22.95 13.14 -0.28
CA ARG A 2 -21.51 13.26 -0.04
C ARG A 2 -21.02 11.86 0.31
N ASP A 3 -20.70 10.98 -0.64
CA ASP A 3 -20.27 9.59 -0.30
C ASP A 3 -18.84 9.53 0.29
N ASP A 4 -18.61 10.24 1.39
CA ASP A 4 -17.33 10.19 2.07
C ASP A 4 -17.27 8.92 2.92
N CYS A 5 -16.04 8.51 3.27
CA CYS A 5 -15.84 7.31 4.06
C CYS A 5 -16.60 7.36 5.39
N GLN A 6 -16.82 8.55 5.96
CA GLN A 6 -17.49 8.72 7.24
C GLN A 6 -18.99 8.42 7.16
N ASP A 7 -19.66 8.83 6.08
CA ASP A 7 -21.07 8.54 5.83
C ASP A 7 -21.35 7.02 5.69
N GLU A 8 -20.32 6.24 5.28
CA GLU A 8 -20.36 4.77 5.20
C GLU A 8 -19.81 4.08 6.46
N GLY A 9 -19.47 4.84 7.52
CA GLY A 9 -18.88 4.32 8.75
C GLY A 9 -17.45 3.78 8.61
N LEU A 10 -16.76 4.13 7.52
CA LEU A 10 -15.40 3.71 7.19
C LEU A 10 -14.36 4.67 7.77
N ASP A 11 -13.32 4.11 8.37
CA ASP A 11 -12.15 4.85 8.83
C ASP A 11 -11.16 5.09 7.69
N CYS A 12 -10.93 6.37 7.35
CA CYS A 12 -9.99 6.78 6.31
C CYS A 12 -8.58 6.22 6.55
N ARG A 13 -8.16 6.09 7.81
CA ARG A 13 -6.83 5.56 8.15
C ARG A 13 -6.73 4.07 7.82
N SER A 14 -7.69 3.28 8.32
CA SER A 14 -7.79 1.85 8.00
C SER A 14 -7.88 1.62 6.48
N CYS A 15 -8.60 2.49 5.75
CA CYS A 15 -8.70 2.43 4.30
C CYS A 15 -7.34 2.60 3.60
N ILE A 16 -6.57 3.63 3.95
CA ILE A 16 -5.26 3.84 3.32
C ILE A 16 -4.25 2.76 3.73
N GLU A 17 -4.32 2.22 4.94
CA GLU A 17 -3.44 1.14 5.40
C GLU A 17 -3.70 -0.15 4.62
N CYS A 18 -4.97 -0.52 4.43
CA CYS A 18 -5.35 -1.68 3.61
C CYS A 18 -4.96 -1.49 2.15
N ALA A 19 -5.32 -0.35 1.54
CA ALA A 19 -4.99 -0.08 0.14
C ALA A 19 -3.48 -0.05 -0.12
N ALA A 20 -2.70 0.52 0.81
CA ALA A 20 -1.24 0.55 0.71
C ALA A 20 -0.62 -0.85 0.77
N ARG A 21 -1.10 -1.70 1.69
CA ARG A 21 -0.68 -3.10 1.80
C ARG A 21 -0.99 -3.87 0.52
N ASP A 22 -2.24 -3.83 0.07
CA ASP A 22 -2.68 -4.58 -1.10
C ASP A 22 -1.91 -4.14 -2.35
N LEU A 23 -1.70 -2.83 -2.51
CA LEU A 23 -0.91 -2.29 -3.62
C LEU A 23 0.56 -2.71 -3.54
N ALA A 24 1.17 -2.72 -2.36
CA ALA A 24 2.57 -3.15 -2.19
C ALA A 24 2.75 -4.64 -2.50
N THR A 25 1.79 -5.48 -2.14
CA THR A 25 1.79 -6.91 -2.45
C THR A 25 1.66 -7.17 -3.95
N VAL A 26 0.74 -6.47 -4.63
CA VAL A 26 0.47 -6.68 -6.07
C VAL A 26 1.53 -6.00 -6.95
N CYS A 27 2.03 -4.82 -6.57
CA CYS A 27 2.90 -3.98 -7.39
C CYS A 27 4.27 -3.77 -6.75
N GLN A 28 5.06 -4.85 -6.62
CA GLN A 28 6.32 -4.87 -5.87
C GLN A 28 7.44 -3.93 -6.37
N GLN A 29 7.34 -3.46 -7.61
CA GLN A 29 8.33 -2.54 -8.22
C GLN A 29 7.83 -1.09 -8.32
N LEU A 30 6.62 -0.81 -7.82
CA LEU A 30 6.05 0.52 -7.85
C LEU A 30 6.73 1.40 -6.79
N ASP A 31 7.18 2.60 -7.19
CA ASP A 31 7.73 3.56 -6.24
C ASP A 31 6.63 4.33 -5.49
N GLY A 32 6.98 4.90 -4.35
CA GLY A 32 6.02 5.61 -3.49
C GLY A 32 5.35 6.82 -4.14
N LYS A 33 6.03 7.51 -5.08
CA LYS A 33 5.44 8.65 -5.79
C LYS A 33 4.40 8.20 -6.81
N ALA A 34 4.66 7.10 -7.51
CA ALA A 34 3.72 6.50 -8.44
C ALA A 34 2.49 5.96 -7.69
N ALA A 35 2.70 5.32 -6.53
CA ALA A 35 1.61 4.91 -5.65
C ALA A 35 0.75 6.10 -5.18
N GLU A 36 1.38 7.18 -4.72
CA GLU A 36 0.69 8.43 -4.35
C GLU A 36 -0.12 9.02 -5.52
N ALA A 37 0.46 9.03 -6.73
CA ALA A 37 -0.23 9.52 -7.91
C ALA A 37 -1.45 8.65 -8.29
N ILE A 38 -1.35 7.32 -8.15
CA ILE A 38 -2.49 6.41 -8.34
C ILE A 38 -3.58 6.72 -7.31
N PHE A 39 -3.22 6.84 -6.04
CA PHE A 39 -4.14 7.17 -4.97
C PHE A 39 -4.88 8.48 -5.23
N LEU A 40 -4.17 9.55 -5.62
CA LEU A 40 -4.78 10.85 -5.94
C LEU A 40 -5.67 10.82 -7.20
N ARG A 41 -5.42 9.89 -8.13
CA ARG A 41 -6.27 9.69 -9.32
C ARG A 41 -7.55 8.94 -9.00
N LEU A 42 -7.48 7.96 -8.10
CA LEU A 42 -8.65 7.16 -7.67
C LEU A 42 -9.51 7.92 -6.66
N HIS A 43 -8.88 8.67 -5.76
CA HIS A 43 -9.56 9.39 -4.68
C HIS A 43 -9.55 10.90 -4.94
N THR A 44 -10.49 11.37 -5.75
CA THR A 44 -10.55 12.76 -6.23
C THR A 44 -11.02 13.77 -5.17
N ARG A 45 -11.64 13.28 -4.08
CA ARG A 45 -12.20 14.08 -3.00
C ARG A 45 -11.12 14.82 -2.23
N ARG A 46 -11.41 16.06 -1.82
CA ARG A 46 -10.47 16.93 -1.09
C ARG A 46 -9.98 16.30 0.22
N ALA A 47 -10.84 15.60 0.95
CA ALA A 47 -10.48 14.90 2.19
C ALA A 47 -9.47 13.78 1.97
N CYS A 48 -9.52 13.07 0.84
CA CYS A 48 -8.53 12.03 0.53
C CYS A 48 -7.18 12.65 0.13
N ARG A 49 -7.17 13.82 -0.52
CA ARG A 49 -5.92 14.50 -0.89
C ARG A 49 -5.04 14.81 0.32
N THR A 50 -5.62 15.09 1.50
CA THR A 50 -4.83 15.31 2.72
C THR A 50 -4.19 14.04 3.26
N MET A 51 -4.71 12.87 2.88
CA MET A 51 -4.20 11.55 3.29
C MET A 51 -3.13 11.00 2.33
N ALA A 52 -2.86 11.67 1.20
CA ALA A 52 -1.96 11.14 0.17
C ALA A 52 -0.52 10.91 0.67
N ALA A 53 -0.01 11.83 1.49
CA ALA A 53 1.30 11.69 2.11
C ALA A 53 1.34 10.51 3.10
N GLU A 54 0.27 10.31 3.88
CA GLU A 54 0.16 9.20 4.84
C GLU A 54 0.02 7.87 4.10
N PHE A 55 -0.82 7.81 3.06
CA PHE A 55 -0.92 6.65 2.17
C PHE A 55 0.44 6.26 1.60
N ARG A 56 1.21 7.23 1.09
CA ARG A 56 2.55 6.98 0.56
C ARG A 56 3.48 6.40 1.62
N ALA A 57 3.49 6.95 2.83
CA ALA A 57 4.30 6.43 3.93
C ALA A 57 3.91 4.99 4.32
N CYS A 58 2.60 4.70 4.37
CA CYS A 58 2.09 3.35 4.57
C CYS A 58 2.56 2.41 3.44
N PHE A 59 2.47 2.85 2.18
CA PHE A 59 2.89 2.07 1.03
C PHE A 59 4.38 1.77 1.06
N GLU A 60 5.24 2.76 1.28
CA GLU A 60 6.70 2.59 1.33
C GLU A 60 7.10 1.59 2.43
N LYS A 61 6.45 1.67 3.60
CA LYS A 61 6.64 0.71 4.69
C LYS A 61 6.21 -0.70 4.30
N GLN A 62 5.04 -0.87 3.69
CA GLN A 62 4.55 -2.19 3.26
C GLN A 62 5.41 -2.78 2.13
N ALA A 63 5.84 -1.95 1.18
CA ALA A 63 6.72 -2.36 0.09
C ALA A 63 8.10 -2.80 0.60
N GLU A 64 8.58 -2.24 1.71
CA GLU A 64 9.78 -2.75 2.39
C GLU A 64 9.55 -4.12 3.02
N LEU A 65 8.44 -4.32 3.73
CA LEU A 65 8.10 -5.61 4.33
C LEU A 65 7.98 -6.72 3.29
N VAL A 66 7.23 -6.48 2.21
CA VAL A 66 7.06 -7.44 1.11
C VAL A 66 8.42 -7.79 0.48
N ARG A 67 9.31 -6.82 0.29
CA ARG A 67 10.66 -7.08 -0.23
C ARG A 67 11.46 -8.00 0.69
N LEU A 68 11.37 -7.83 2.00
CA LEU A 68 12.06 -8.67 2.97
C LEU A 68 11.49 -10.10 2.99
N GLU A 69 10.17 -10.25 2.93
CA GLU A 69 9.49 -11.55 2.87
C GLU A 69 9.92 -12.33 1.61
N THR A 70 9.91 -11.68 0.44
CA THR A 70 10.37 -12.30 -0.81
C THR A 70 11.83 -12.75 -0.74
N VAL A 71 12.71 -11.99 -0.09
CA VAL A 71 14.12 -12.39 0.10
C VAL A 71 14.23 -13.63 0.99
N GLN A 72 13.45 -13.70 2.07
CA GLN A 72 13.44 -14.85 2.98
C GLN A 72 12.96 -16.12 2.27
N GLU A 73 11.91 -16.03 1.45
CA GLU A 73 11.42 -17.16 0.64
C GLU A 73 12.48 -17.67 -0.35
N ILE A 74 13.21 -16.75 -1.01
CA ILE A 74 14.30 -17.11 -1.94
C ILE A 74 15.42 -17.84 -1.20
N ILE A 75 15.82 -17.36 -0.02
CA ILE A 75 16.87 -17.99 0.79
C ILE A 75 16.41 -19.39 1.24
N ALA A 76 15.19 -19.51 1.77
CA ALA A 76 14.62 -20.79 2.20
C ALA A 76 14.57 -21.81 1.06
N SER A 77 14.10 -21.39 -0.13
CA SER A 77 14.04 -22.22 -1.33
C SER A 77 15.43 -22.71 -1.78
N ARG A 78 16.45 -21.84 -1.73
CA ARG A 78 17.83 -22.22 -2.08
C ARG A 78 18.43 -23.22 -1.08
N MET A 79 18.19 -23.04 0.22
CA MET A 79 18.69 -23.99 1.23
C MET A 79 18.05 -25.38 1.06
N ALA A 80 16.76 -25.45 0.71
CA ALA A 80 16.06 -26.70 0.46
C ALA A 80 16.57 -27.47 -0.78
N GLN A 81 17.15 -26.78 -1.76
CA GLN A 81 17.70 -27.40 -2.98
C GLN A 81 19.13 -27.96 -2.80
N CYS A 82 19.80 -27.62 -1.70
CA CYS A 82 21.17 -28.06 -1.40
C CYS A 82 21.24 -29.20 -0.37
N ALA A 83 20.10 -29.69 0.13
CA ALA A 83 19.97 -30.81 1.05
C ALA A 83 19.62 -32.10 0.30
#